data_AF-A0A212CK02-F1
#
_entry.id   AF-A0A212CK02-F1
#
_cell.length_a   1.000
_cell.length_b   1.000
_cell.length_c   1.000
_cell.angle_alpha   90.00
_cell.angle_beta   90.00
_cell.angle_gamma   90.00
#
_symmetry.space_group_name_H-M   'P 1'
#
loop_
_entity.id
_entity.type
_entity.pdbx_description
1 polymer ?
#
loop_
_entity_poly.entity_id
_entity_poly.type
_entity_poly.pdbx_seq_one_letter_code
_entity_poly.pdbx_strand_id
1 'polypeptide(L)'
;SGPAEVLSSSPKLEPPPSPHSNRKKHRRKKSTGTPRPDGPSSAAEEAEESFEFVVVSLTGQTWHFEASTAEERELWVQSVQAQILASLQGCRSAKDKTRLGSQNAALAVQAVRTVRGNSFCIDCDAPNPDWASLNLGALMCIECSGTHRHLGAHLSRVRSLDLDDWPPELLAVMTAMGNALANSVWEGALDGYAKPGPDACREEKERWIRAKYEQKLFLAPLPSSDVPLGQQLLRAVVEDDLRLLVTLLAHGSKEEVNETYGDGDGRTALHLSSAMANVVFTQLLI
;
A
#
# COMPACT_ATOMS: atom_id res chain seq x y z
N SER A 1 45.11 -11.79 -18.80
CA SER A 1 43.94 -12.67 -18.96
C SER A 1 42.93 -12.32 -17.88
N GLY A 2 41.79 -11.71 -18.24
CA GLY A 2 40.63 -11.47 -17.34
C GLY A 2 39.84 -12.76 -17.08
N PRO A 3 38.59 -12.74 -16.57
CA PRO A 3 37.61 -11.63 -16.42
C PRO A 3 37.18 -11.38 -14.95
N ALA A 4 36.68 -10.22 -14.49
CA ALA A 4 35.52 -9.37 -14.83
C ALA A 4 34.18 -9.82 -14.20
N GLU A 5 33.60 -8.89 -13.42
CA GLU A 5 32.37 -8.96 -12.61
C GLU A 5 31.10 -9.25 -13.41
N VAL A 6 30.15 -9.96 -12.80
CA VAL A 6 28.82 -10.25 -13.37
C VAL A 6 27.76 -9.43 -12.61
N LEU A 7 27.20 -8.43 -13.29
CA LEU A 7 26.00 -7.69 -12.88
C LEU A 7 24.75 -8.49 -13.23
N SER A 8 23.89 -8.76 -12.25
CA SER A 8 22.60 -9.44 -12.41
C SER A 8 21.53 -8.50 -12.99
N SER A 9 21.00 -8.85 -14.16
CA SER A 9 19.84 -8.18 -14.76
C SER A 9 18.52 -8.85 -14.35
N SER A 10 17.52 -8.05 -14.01
CA SER A 10 16.15 -8.51 -13.71
C SER A 10 15.44 -9.01 -14.98
N PRO A 11 14.58 -10.05 -14.90
CA PRO A 11 13.89 -10.59 -16.06
C PRO A 11 12.73 -9.70 -16.51
N LYS A 12 12.65 -9.46 -17.83
CA LYS A 12 11.49 -8.84 -18.51
C LYS A 12 10.34 -9.84 -18.56
N LEU A 13 9.17 -9.45 -18.08
CA LEU A 13 7.92 -10.21 -18.23
C LEU A 13 7.34 -9.97 -19.63
N GLU A 14 7.10 -11.05 -20.38
CA GLU A 14 6.39 -11.00 -21.67
C GLU A 14 4.87 -10.98 -21.47
N PRO A 15 4.11 -10.24 -22.31
CA PRO A 15 2.65 -10.26 -22.27
C PRO A 15 2.06 -11.55 -22.88
N PRO A 16 0.84 -11.96 -22.47
CA PRO A 16 0.24 -13.22 -22.90
C PRO A 16 -0.20 -13.21 -24.38
N PRO A 17 -0.23 -14.39 -25.04
CA PRO A 17 -0.52 -14.50 -26.46
C PRO A 17 -2.00 -14.23 -26.80
N SER A 18 -2.21 -13.64 -27.99
CA SER A 18 -3.53 -13.30 -28.54
C SER A 18 -4.30 -14.53 -29.05
N PRO A 19 -5.63 -14.63 -28.84
CA PRO A 19 -6.39 -15.88 -28.95
C PRO A 19 -6.78 -16.32 -30.37
N HIS A 20 -6.22 -15.76 -31.45
CA HIS A 20 -6.61 -16.12 -32.81
C HIS A 20 -5.44 -16.46 -33.73
N SER A 21 -4.63 -17.45 -33.35
CA SER A 21 -3.69 -18.11 -34.26
C SER A 21 -4.17 -19.53 -34.59
N ASN A 22 -5.19 -19.67 -35.43
CA ASN A 22 -5.41 -20.94 -36.15
C ASN A 22 -6.34 -20.74 -37.35
N ARG A 23 -5.75 -20.41 -38.50
CA ARG A 23 -6.18 -20.93 -39.80
C ARG A 23 -5.02 -20.82 -40.79
N LYS A 24 -4.25 -21.91 -40.87
CA LYS A 24 -3.35 -22.20 -42.00
C LYS A 24 -4.15 -22.10 -43.31
N LYS A 25 -3.62 -21.39 -44.31
CA LYS A 25 -3.71 -21.80 -45.71
C LYS A 25 -2.55 -21.21 -46.52
N HIS A 26 -1.87 -22.13 -47.20
CA HIS A 26 -0.71 -21.93 -48.06
C HIS A 26 -0.95 -20.88 -49.14
N ARG A 27 0.05 -20.03 -49.42
CA ARG A 27 0.29 -19.55 -50.78
C ARG A 27 1.79 -19.35 -51.04
N ARG A 28 2.19 -19.93 -52.17
CA ARG A 28 3.53 -20.21 -52.68
C ARG A 28 4.28 -18.92 -53.05
N LYS A 29 5.55 -18.84 -52.63
CA LYS A 29 6.54 -17.85 -53.10
C LYS A 29 6.67 -17.94 -54.62
N LYS A 30 6.64 -16.82 -55.34
CA LYS A 30 7.23 -16.69 -56.68
C LYS A 30 8.32 -15.62 -56.62
N SER A 31 9.52 -16.06 -56.98
CA SER A 31 10.78 -15.34 -56.93
C SER A 31 10.88 -14.25 -58.00
N THR A 32 11.50 -13.15 -57.58
CA THR A 32 12.42 -12.26 -58.32
C THR A 32 12.73 -12.62 -59.78
N GLY A 33 12.40 -11.68 -60.68
CA GLY A 33 13.00 -11.52 -62.01
C GLY A 33 13.23 -10.03 -62.27
N THR A 34 14.47 -9.67 -62.56
CA THR A 34 15.01 -8.32 -62.79
C THR A 34 14.48 -7.64 -64.07
N PRO A 35 14.57 -6.30 -64.18
CA PRO A 35 13.82 -5.48 -65.14
C PRO A 35 14.60 -5.16 -66.42
N ARG A 36 13.89 -4.87 -67.54
CA ARG A 36 14.34 -4.03 -68.70
C ARG A 36 13.14 -3.61 -69.59
N PRO A 37 13.27 -2.55 -70.43
CA PRO A 37 12.27 -1.46 -70.51
C PRO A 37 11.52 -1.32 -71.86
N ASP A 38 10.65 -0.30 -71.88
CA ASP A 38 10.05 0.45 -73.01
C ASP A 38 8.66 0.04 -73.55
N GLY A 39 7.74 1.03 -73.56
CA GLY A 39 6.49 1.05 -74.32
C GLY A 39 5.28 1.64 -73.56
N PRO A 40 4.65 2.75 -74.01
CA PRO A 40 3.53 3.38 -73.31
C PRO A 40 2.19 2.78 -73.76
N SER A 41 1.29 2.44 -72.84
CA SER A 41 -0.13 2.31 -73.17
C SER A 41 -1.04 2.37 -71.95
N SER A 42 -2.00 3.30 -72.05
CA SER A 42 -3.39 3.22 -71.62
C SER A 42 -3.71 3.02 -70.13
N ALA A 43 -4.10 4.14 -69.54
CA ALA A 43 -5.03 4.29 -68.43
C ALA A 43 -6.21 3.28 -68.46
N ALA A 44 -6.39 2.58 -67.35
CA ALA A 44 -7.66 2.25 -66.71
C ALA A 44 -7.33 1.44 -65.44
N GLU A 45 -6.75 2.07 -64.42
CA GLU A 45 -6.76 1.47 -63.08
C GLU A 45 -8.02 1.96 -62.39
N GLU A 46 -9.02 1.06 -62.34
CA GLU A 46 -10.08 1.10 -61.36
C GLU A 46 -9.43 1.36 -60.00
N ALA A 47 -9.66 2.54 -59.43
CA ALA A 47 -9.28 2.80 -58.06
C ALA A 47 -10.08 1.82 -57.20
N GLU A 48 -9.48 0.69 -56.83
CA GLU A 48 -9.94 -0.10 -55.68
C GLU A 48 -10.08 0.90 -54.53
N GLU A 49 -11.31 1.20 -54.14
CA GLU A 49 -11.59 2.06 -52.99
C GLU A 49 -11.06 1.33 -51.76
N SER A 50 -9.80 1.57 -51.41
CA SER A 50 -9.20 0.99 -50.22
C SER A 50 -9.87 1.63 -49.01
N PHE A 51 -10.55 0.83 -48.19
CA PHE A 51 -11.23 1.29 -46.98
C PHE A 51 -10.25 1.36 -45.81
N GLU A 52 -9.08 1.95 -46.06
CA GLU A 52 -7.97 2.01 -45.12
C GLU A 52 -8.04 3.22 -44.19
N PHE A 53 -7.50 3.08 -42.97
CA PHE A 53 -7.25 4.18 -42.05
C PHE A 53 -5.98 3.92 -41.23
N VAL A 54 -5.38 4.98 -40.70
CA VAL A 54 -4.12 4.91 -39.95
C VAL A 54 -4.28 5.50 -38.56
N VAL A 55 -3.76 4.82 -37.55
CA VAL A 55 -3.60 5.36 -36.20
C VAL A 55 -2.16 5.78 -36.01
N VAL A 56 -1.94 7.03 -35.62
CA VAL A 56 -0.61 7.59 -35.36
C VAL A 56 -0.50 7.95 -33.88
N SER A 57 0.49 7.38 -33.20
CA SER A 57 0.81 7.75 -31.81
C SER A 57 1.60 9.06 -31.74
N LEU A 58 1.65 9.66 -30.55
CA LEU A 58 2.46 10.84 -30.26
C LEU A 58 3.97 10.61 -30.42
N THR A 59 4.42 9.35 -30.37
CA THR A 59 5.83 8.97 -30.60
C THR A 59 6.14 8.68 -32.07
N GLY A 60 5.17 8.88 -32.97
CA GLY A 60 5.33 8.68 -34.41
C GLY A 60 5.18 7.22 -34.87
N GLN A 61 4.81 6.29 -33.98
CA GLN A 61 4.47 4.93 -34.41
C GLN A 61 3.12 4.94 -35.13
N THR A 62 3.05 4.23 -36.26
CA THR A 62 1.89 4.18 -37.15
C THR A 62 1.37 2.76 -37.30
N TRP A 63 0.05 2.59 -37.23
CA TRP A 63 -0.63 1.32 -37.52
C TRP A 63 -1.64 1.51 -38.63
N HIS A 64 -1.56 0.66 -39.65
CA HIS A 64 -2.45 0.67 -40.80
C HIS A 64 -3.55 -0.38 -40.61
N PHE A 65 -4.78 -0.01 -40.91
CA PHE A 65 -5.95 -0.86 -40.82
C PHE A 65 -6.75 -0.74 -42.11
N GLU A 66 -7.41 -1.84 -42.48
CA GLU A 66 -8.26 -1.92 -43.66
C GLU A 66 -9.60 -2.51 -43.23
N ALA A 67 -10.70 -1.84 -43.57
CA ALA A 67 -12.05 -2.32 -43.32
C ALA A 67 -12.62 -3.04 -44.55
N SER A 68 -13.67 -3.85 -44.35
CA SER A 68 -14.31 -4.55 -45.48
C SER A 68 -15.27 -3.65 -46.27
N THR A 69 -15.69 -2.52 -45.69
CA THR A 69 -16.60 -1.54 -46.29
C THR A 69 -16.30 -0.12 -45.79
N ALA A 70 -16.74 0.89 -46.55
CA ALA A 70 -16.63 2.29 -46.14
C ALA A 70 -17.40 2.61 -44.85
N GLU A 71 -18.56 1.99 -44.64
CA GLU A 71 -19.37 2.16 -43.44
C GLU A 71 -18.68 1.58 -42.19
N GLU A 72 -18.09 0.38 -42.32
CA GLU A 72 -17.32 -0.23 -41.25
C GLU A 72 -16.09 0.60 -40.88
N ARG A 73 -15.38 1.15 -41.88
CA ARG A 73 -14.25 2.07 -41.65
C ARG A 73 -14.67 3.26 -40.78
N GLU A 74 -15.79 3.89 -41.11
CA GLU A 74 -16.28 5.07 -40.39
C GLU A 74 -16.64 4.73 -38.94
N LEU A 75 -17.31 3.59 -38.71
CA LEU A 75 -17.63 3.12 -37.35
C LEU A 75 -16.37 2.82 -36.53
N TRP A 76 -15.34 2.24 -37.15
CA TRP A 76 -14.06 1.98 -36.49
C TRP A 76 -13.33 3.27 -36.13
N VAL A 77 -13.26 4.23 -37.06
CA VAL A 77 -12.66 5.54 -36.81
C VAL A 77 -13.37 6.26 -35.68
N GLN A 78 -14.70 6.32 -35.69
CA GLN A 78 -15.48 6.95 -34.64
C GLN A 78 -15.28 6.28 -33.27
N SER A 79 -15.26 4.95 -33.22
CA SER A 79 -15.06 4.21 -31.98
C SER A 79 -13.66 4.42 -31.40
N VAL A 80 -12.63 4.41 -32.25
CA VAL A 80 -11.24 4.67 -31.85
C VAL A 80 -11.08 6.10 -31.35
N GLN A 81 -11.65 7.09 -32.06
CA GLN A 81 -11.65 8.49 -31.62
C GLN A 81 -12.38 8.68 -30.29
N ALA A 82 -13.56 8.08 -30.13
CA ALA A 82 -14.33 8.12 -28.89
C ALA A 82 -13.54 7.52 -27.71
N GLN A 83 -12.87 6.40 -27.92
CA GLN A 83 -12.06 5.75 -26.89
C GLN A 83 -10.81 6.55 -26.52
N ILE A 84 -10.15 7.19 -27.49
CA ILE A 84 -9.03 8.11 -27.25
C ILE A 84 -9.51 9.29 -26.40
N LEU A 85 -10.62 9.92 -26.78
CA LEU A 85 -11.19 11.06 -26.05
C LEU A 85 -11.60 10.68 -24.63
N ALA A 86 -12.29 9.55 -24.45
CA ALA A 86 -12.68 9.04 -23.14
C ALA A 86 -11.46 8.77 -22.25
N SER A 87 -10.40 8.19 -22.82
CA SER A 87 -9.14 7.92 -22.10
C SER A 87 -8.44 9.22 -21.67
N LEU A 88 -8.37 10.22 -22.56
CA LEU A 88 -7.78 11.52 -22.27
C LEU A 88 -8.56 12.31 -21.19
N GLN A 89 -9.89 12.21 -21.18
CA GLN A 89 -10.74 12.82 -20.17
C GLN A 89 -10.64 12.09 -18.81
N GLY A 90 -10.57 10.75 -18.81
CA GLY A 90 -10.37 9.94 -17.60
C GLY A 90 -9.06 10.25 -16.86
N CYS A 91 -7.98 10.54 -17.60
CA CYS A 91 -6.69 10.93 -17.01
C CYS A 91 -6.72 12.29 -16.28
N ARG A 92 -7.59 13.23 -16.68
CA ARG A 92 -7.75 14.52 -15.98
C ARG A 92 -8.44 14.33 -14.63
N SER A 93 -9.52 13.54 -14.60
CA SER A 93 -10.27 13.25 -13.37
C SER A 93 -9.46 12.42 -12.36
N ALA A 94 -8.60 11.50 -12.83
CA ALA A 94 -7.68 10.76 -11.96
C ALA A 94 -6.61 11.66 -11.32
N LYS A 95 -6.09 12.67 -12.05
CA LYS A 95 -5.14 13.66 -11.52
C LYS A 95 -5.78 14.60 -10.49
N ASP A 96 -7.04 15.00 -10.70
CA ASP A 96 -7.76 15.84 -9.73
C ASP A 96 -8.16 15.03 -8.47
N LYS A 97 -8.56 13.76 -8.62
CA LYS A 97 -8.82 12.86 -7.48
C LYS A 97 -7.56 12.57 -6.66
N THR A 98 -6.41 12.36 -7.30
CA THR A 98 -5.12 12.17 -6.59
C THR A 98 -4.68 13.46 -5.90
N ARG A 99 -4.88 14.63 -6.51
CA ARG A 99 -4.55 15.92 -5.88
C ARG A 99 -5.44 16.22 -4.66
N LEU A 100 -6.75 15.99 -4.76
CA LEU A 100 -7.69 16.19 -3.66
C LEU A 100 -7.48 15.15 -2.55
N GLY A 101 -7.21 13.89 -2.92
CA GLY A 101 -6.85 12.83 -1.98
C GLY A 101 -5.55 13.12 -1.24
N SER A 102 -4.53 13.66 -1.92
CA SER A 102 -3.26 14.06 -1.31
C SER A 102 -3.41 15.24 -0.34
N GLN A 103 -4.24 16.24 -0.64
CA GLN A 103 -4.53 17.32 0.30
C GLN A 103 -5.27 16.82 1.56
N ASN A 104 -6.24 15.93 1.38
CA ASN A 104 -6.95 15.32 2.51
C ASN A 104 -6.03 14.44 3.36
N ALA A 105 -5.10 13.70 2.74
CA ALA A 105 -4.10 12.91 3.44
C ALA A 105 -3.13 13.79 4.24
N ALA A 106 -2.64 14.90 3.66
CA ALA A 106 -1.77 15.84 4.37
C ALA A 106 -2.45 16.47 5.60
N LEU A 107 -3.74 16.85 5.47
CA LEU A 107 -4.53 17.35 6.60
C LEU A 107 -4.73 16.27 7.68
N ALA A 108 -4.95 15.01 7.29
CA ALA A 108 -5.09 13.90 8.22
C ALA A 108 -3.77 13.57 8.94
N VAL A 109 -2.62 13.61 8.26
CA VAL A 109 -1.30 13.51 8.89
C VAL A 109 -1.09 14.64 9.90
N GLN A 110 -1.50 15.86 9.56
CA GLN A 110 -1.43 16.97 10.50
C GLN A 110 -2.33 16.76 11.72
N ALA A 111 -3.52 16.17 11.55
CA ALA A 111 -4.41 15.83 12.65
C ALA A 111 -3.75 14.82 13.62
N VAL A 112 -3.00 13.83 13.11
CA VAL A 112 -2.24 12.87 13.94
C VAL A 112 -1.29 13.59 14.89
N ARG A 113 -0.60 14.66 14.44
CA ARG A 113 0.34 15.42 15.31
C ARG A 113 -0.35 16.10 16.50
N THR A 114 -1.66 16.34 16.40
CA THR A 114 -2.46 17.02 17.44
C THR A 114 -3.16 16.08 18.41
N VAL A 115 -3.10 14.76 18.17
CA VAL A 115 -3.68 13.76 19.07
C VAL A 115 -2.99 13.84 20.44
N ARG A 116 -3.73 13.51 21.50
CA ARG A 116 -3.25 13.61 22.87
C ARG A 116 -1.91 12.87 23.08
N GLY A 117 -0.91 13.61 23.54
CA GLY A 117 0.44 13.11 23.81
C GLY A 117 1.39 13.15 22.60
N ASN A 118 0.89 13.35 21.38
CA ASN A 118 1.72 13.31 20.17
C ASN A 118 2.64 14.53 19.99
N SER A 119 2.54 15.53 20.87
CA SER A 119 3.47 16.67 20.91
C SER A 119 4.87 16.29 21.39
N PHE A 120 5.03 15.11 22.00
CA PHE A 120 6.29 14.63 22.54
C PHE A 120 6.53 13.17 22.16
N CYS A 121 7.79 12.81 21.95
CA CYS A 121 8.22 11.46 21.62
C CYS A 121 7.76 10.47 22.69
N ILE A 122 7.18 9.35 22.24
CA ILE A 122 6.67 8.27 23.11
C ILE A 122 7.74 7.74 24.07
N ASP A 123 9.03 7.78 23.72
CA ASP A 123 10.09 7.13 24.49
C ASP A 123 11.03 8.08 25.25
N CYS A 124 11.19 9.33 24.80
CA CYS A 124 12.15 10.26 25.42
C CYS A 124 11.65 11.69 25.62
N ASP A 125 10.37 11.93 25.34
CA ASP A 125 9.71 13.24 25.44
C ASP A 125 10.35 14.36 24.61
N ALA A 126 11.19 14.03 23.62
CA ALA A 126 11.67 14.99 22.64
C ALA A 126 10.47 15.63 21.89
N PRO A 127 10.42 16.95 21.71
CA PRO A 127 9.26 17.63 21.16
C PRO A 127 9.10 17.36 19.66
N ASN A 128 7.87 17.51 19.17
CA ASN A 128 7.50 17.43 17.75
C ASN A 128 7.98 16.15 17.03
N PRO A 129 7.65 14.95 17.55
CA PRO A 129 8.01 13.71 16.87
C PRO A 129 7.38 13.63 15.47
N ASP A 130 8.15 13.13 14.51
CA ASP A 130 7.85 13.06 13.08
C ASP A 130 7.94 11.63 12.52
N TRP A 131 8.22 10.65 13.38
CA TRP A 131 8.18 9.22 13.06
C TRP A 131 7.07 8.53 13.84
N ALA A 132 6.60 7.40 13.34
CA ALA A 132 5.52 6.63 13.91
C ALA A 132 5.85 5.14 13.96
N SER A 133 5.29 4.44 14.93
CA SER A 133 5.13 2.98 14.88
C SER A 133 3.66 2.67 14.62
N LEU A 134 3.38 2.02 13.49
CA LEU A 134 2.02 1.77 13.02
C LEU A 134 1.24 0.85 13.97
N ASN A 135 1.88 -0.24 14.42
CA ASN A 135 1.24 -1.23 15.28
C ASN A 135 1.18 -0.80 16.75
N LEU A 136 1.95 0.22 17.16
CA LEU A 136 1.87 0.81 18.50
C LEU A 136 1.00 2.07 18.54
N GLY A 137 0.57 2.59 17.38
CA GLY A 137 -0.24 3.81 17.27
C GLY A 137 0.41 5.05 17.89
N ALA A 138 1.75 5.13 17.87
CA ALA A 138 2.52 6.09 18.64
C ALA A 138 3.54 6.85 17.78
N LEU A 139 3.78 8.12 18.10
CA LEU A 139 4.81 8.98 17.52
C LEU A 139 6.10 8.98 18.34
N MET A 140 7.23 8.96 17.63
CA MET A 140 8.58 9.00 18.18
C MET A 140 9.46 9.99 17.41
N CYS A 141 10.52 10.46 18.04
CA CYS A 141 11.51 11.28 17.34
C CYS A 141 12.39 10.43 16.41
N ILE A 142 13.12 11.08 15.51
CA ILE A 142 14.04 10.43 14.58
C ILE A 142 15.05 9.51 15.26
N GLU A 143 15.61 9.90 16.41
CA GLU A 143 16.60 9.09 17.13
C GLU A 143 15.99 7.78 17.67
N CYS A 144 14.86 7.86 18.37
CA CYS A 144 14.15 6.69 18.89
C CYS A 144 13.66 5.78 17.76
N SER A 145 13.27 6.36 16.62
CA SER A 145 12.92 5.59 15.42
C SER A 145 14.06 4.69 14.93
N GLY A 146 15.32 5.13 15.10
CA GLY A 146 16.50 4.33 14.79
C GLY A 146 16.57 3.06 15.64
N THR A 147 16.30 3.15 16.95
CA THR A 147 16.25 1.98 17.83
C THR A 147 15.06 1.07 17.49
N HIS A 148 13.87 1.63 17.26
CA HIS A 148 12.68 0.86 16.89
C HIS A 148 12.88 0.00 15.63
N ARG A 149 13.64 0.48 14.65
CA ARG A 149 14.01 -0.31 13.46
C ARG A 149 14.85 -1.54 13.81
N HIS A 150 15.72 -1.45 14.81
CA HIS A 150 16.56 -2.58 15.26
C HIS A 150 15.82 -3.61 16.10
N LEU A 151 14.63 -3.28 16.65
CA LEU A 151 13.77 -4.26 17.34
C LEU A 151 13.14 -5.26 16.35
N GLY A 152 12.89 -4.82 15.12
CA GLY A 152 12.25 -5.60 14.07
C GLY A 152 10.74 -5.40 13.96
N ALA A 153 10.20 -5.72 12.77
CA ALA A 153 8.82 -5.41 12.39
C ALA A 153 7.73 -6.16 13.16
N HIS A 154 8.11 -7.21 13.91
CA HIS A 154 7.21 -7.94 14.80
C HIS A 154 6.90 -7.16 16.09
N LEU A 155 7.75 -6.20 16.47
CA LEU A 155 7.54 -5.31 17.61
C LEU A 155 7.18 -3.89 17.18
N SER A 156 7.84 -3.37 16.13
CA SER A 156 7.62 -2.00 15.68
C SER A 156 7.72 -1.85 14.16
N ARG A 157 6.63 -1.39 13.55
CA ARG A 157 6.55 -1.08 12.12
C ARG A 157 6.73 0.43 11.91
N VAL A 158 7.96 0.86 11.63
CA VAL A 158 8.33 2.29 11.58
C VAL A 158 7.95 2.97 10.25
N ARG A 159 7.37 4.18 10.32
CA ARG A 159 7.08 5.08 9.18
C ARG A 159 7.39 6.54 9.54
N SER A 160 7.75 7.34 8.54
CA SER A 160 7.86 8.80 8.63
C SER A 160 6.50 9.43 8.36
N LEU A 161 6.14 10.47 9.12
CA LEU A 161 4.96 11.29 8.81
C LEU A 161 5.12 12.09 7.52
N ASP A 162 6.35 12.48 7.18
CA ASP A 162 6.62 13.42 6.09
C ASP A 162 7.18 12.74 4.82
N LEU A 163 7.79 11.55 4.96
CA LEU A 163 8.50 10.87 3.87
C LEU A 163 7.79 9.63 3.31
N ASP A 164 6.80 9.09 4.02
CA ASP A 164 6.09 7.87 3.62
C ASP A 164 4.62 8.16 3.24
N ASP A 165 4.04 7.29 2.43
CA ASP A 165 2.60 7.31 2.14
C ASP A 165 1.78 6.84 3.34
N TRP A 166 0.64 7.52 3.56
CA TRP A 166 -0.28 7.26 4.67
C TRP A 166 -1.67 6.83 4.18
N PRO A 167 -1.91 5.52 4.08
CA PRO A 167 -3.24 4.97 3.89
C PRO A 167 -4.24 5.46 4.94
N PRO A 168 -5.51 5.75 4.57
CA PRO A 168 -6.53 6.24 5.49
C PRO A 168 -6.75 5.36 6.72
N GLU A 169 -6.65 4.04 6.56
CA GLU A 169 -6.78 3.06 7.63
C GLU A 169 -5.69 3.18 8.69
N LEU A 170 -4.45 3.50 8.30
CA LEU A 170 -3.35 3.73 9.23
C LEU A 170 -3.49 5.08 9.93
N LEU A 171 -3.95 6.11 9.20
CA LEU A 171 -4.28 7.41 9.80
C LEU A 171 -5.39 7.30 10.84
N ALA A 172 -6.38 6.43 10.62
CA ALA A 172 -7.43 6.16 11.58
C ALA A 172 -6.88 5.56 12.88
N VAL A 173 -5.97 4.58 12.80
CA VAL A 173 -5.29 4.01 13.98
C VAL A 173 -4.50 5.07 14.74
N MET A 174 -3.66 5.83 14.02
CA MET A 174 -2.83 6.88 14.64
C MET A 174 -3.67 7.98 15.30
N THR A 175 -4.84 8.29 14.73
CA THR A 175 -5.77 9.29 15.28
C THR A 175 -6.52 8.78 16.51
N ALA A 176 -6.91 7.51 16.53
CA ALA A 176 -7.65 6.90 17.64
C ALA A 176 -6.78 6.61 18.87
N MET A 177 -5.48 6.34 18.67
CA MET A 177 -4.55 6.00 19.75
C MET A 177 -3.83 7.23 20.32
N GLY A 178 -2.71 7.61 19.68
CA GLY A 178 -1.78 8.61 20.19
C GLY A 178 -0.97 8.18 21.41
N ASN A 179 0.05 8.97 21.71
CA ASN A 179 1.05 8.64 22.72
C ASN A 179 0.50 8.56 24.13
N ALA A 180 -0.54 9.34 24.45
CA ALA A 180 -1.15 9.27 25.77
C ALA A 180 -1.82 7.92 26.03
N LEU A 181 -2.56 7.38 25.05
CA LEU A 181 -3.16 6.05 25.17
C LEU A 181 -2.07 4.97 25.16
N ALA A 182 -1.11 5.07 24.23
CA ALA A 182 -0.02 4.11 24.14
C ALA A 182 0.80 4.03 25.44
N ASN A 183 1.21 5.16 26.04
CA ASN A 183 1.94 5.15 27.32
C ASN A 183 1.06 4.71 28.49
N SER A 184 -0.25 4.92 28.45
CA SER A 184 -1.15 4.37 29.47
C SER A 184 -1.14 2.83 29.52
N VAL A 185 -0.69 2.19 28.43
CA VAL A 185 -0.46 0.74 28.35
C VAL A 185 1.02 0.44 28.56
N TRP A 186 1.91 0.95 27.72
CA TRP A 186 3.34 0.59 27.71
C TRP A 186 4.19 1.20 28.82
N GLU A 187 3.66 2.17 29.55
CA GLU A 187 4.26 2.80 30.74
C GLU A 187 3.26 2.78 31.91
N GLY A 188 2.33 1.81 31.92
CA GLY A 188 1.28 1.70 32.95
C GLY A 188 1.79 1.23 34.32
N ALA A 189 2.97 0.61 34.38
CA ALA A 189 3.60 0.09 35.59
C ALA A 189 5.08 0.53 35.68
N LEU A 190 5.31 1.84 35.79
CA LEU A 190 6.67 2.41 35.80
C LEU A 190 7.47 2.18 37.09
N ASP A 191 6.88 1.70 38.19
CA ASP A 191 7.49 1.41 39.51
C ASP A 191 9.00 1.70 39.67
N GLY A 192 9.36 2.98 39.79
CA GLY A 192 10.74 3.44 40.07
C GLY A 192 11.67 3.58 38.84
N TYR A 193 11.21 3.22 37.65
CA TYR A 193 11.91 3.47 36.38
C TYR A 193 11.76 4.92 35.93
N ALA A 194 12.86 5.53 35.52
CA ALA A 194 12.89 6.89 34.99
C ALA A 194 13.01 6.88 33.47
N LYS A 195 12.04 7.48 32.79
CA LYS A 195 12.05 7.67 31.35
C LYS A 195 13.22 8.59 30.96
N PRO A 196 14.00 8.25 29.91
CA PRO A 196 15.08 9.12 29.45
C PRO A 196 14.52 10.45 28.93
N GLY A 197 15.24 11.54 29.16
CA GLY A 197 14.89 12.85 28.59
C GLY A 197 15.35 12.99 27.12
N PRO A 198 15.04 14.15 26.49
CA PRO A 198 15.44 14.43 25.12
C PRO A 198 16.96 14.41 24.92
N ASP A 199 17.72 14.87 25.93
CA ASP A 199 19.18 14.99 25.90
C ASP A 199 19.92 13.73 26.37
N ALA A 200 19.18 12.67 26.75
CA ALA A 200 19.77 11.40 27.15
C ALA A 200 20.61 10.78 26.02
N CYS A 201 21.66 10.04 26.37
CA CYS A 201 22.49 9.43 25.34
C CYS A 201 21.75 8.31 24.60
N ARG A 202 22.27 7.92 23.43
CA ARG A 202 21.67 6.90 22.60
C ARG A 202 21.53 5.57 23.34
N GLU A 203 22.52 5.21 24.14
CA GLU A 203 22.58 3.95 24.89
C GLU A 203 21.51 3.90 25.99
N GLU A 204 21.19 5.04 26.63
CA GLU A 204 20.11 5.15 27.60
C GLU A 204 18.74 5.02 26.93
N LYS A 205 18.54 5.71 25.81
CA LYS A 205 17.31 5.60 25.01
C LYS A 205 17.11 4.17 24.50
N GLU A 206 18.17 3.52 24.02
CA GLU A 206 18.10 2.13 23.57
C GLU A 206 17.72 1.17 24.70
N ARG A 207 18.36 1.30 25.87
CA ARG A 207 18.04 0.47 27.04
C ARG A 207 16.57 0.62 27.45
N TRP A 208 16.06 1.86 27.46
CA TRP A 208 14.66 2.15 27.76
C TRP A 208 13.71 1.48 26.76
N ILE A 209 13.94 1.67 25.46
CA ILE A 209 13.07 1.15 24.39
C ILE A 209 13.03 -0.39 24.43
N ARG A 210 14.17 -1.06 24.63
CA ARG A 210 14.22 -2.52 24.76
C ARG A 210 13.49 -3.00 26.02
N ALA A 211 13.71 -2.34 27.16
CA ALA A 211 12.98 -2.64 28.39
C ALA A 211 11.45 -2.49 28.21
N LYS A 212 11.02 -1.45 27.49
CA LYS A 212 9.62 -1.12 27.25
C LYS A 212 8.93 -2.12 26.31
N TYR A 213 9.51 -2.45 25.16
CA TYR A 213 8.81 -3.21 24.12
C TYR A 213 9.27 -4.67 23.96
N GLU A 214 10.56 -4.98 24.17
CA GLU A 214 11.04 -6.37 24.12
C GLU A 214 10.77 -7.10 25.44
N GLN A 215 11.10 -6.45 26.56
CA GLN A 215 10.99 -7.05 27.90
C GLN A 215 9.65 -6.76 28.57
N LYS A 216 8.88 -5.79 28.03
CA LYS A 216 7.55 -5.40 28.53
C LYS A 216 7.54 -5.01 30.02
N LEU A 217 8.64 -4.44 30.52
CA LEU A 217 8.85 -4.23 31.96
C LEU A 217 7.86 -3.26 32.60
N PHE A 218 7.33 -2.31 31.83
CA PHE A 218 6.45 -1.24 32.35
C PHE A 218 5.01 -1.42 31.89
N LEU A 219 4.68 -2.58 31.32
CA LEU A 219 3.38 -2.83 30.72
C LEU A 219 2.29 -2.83 31.79
N ALA A 220 1.18 -2.15 31.51
CA ALA A 220 0.01 -2.13 32.37
C ALA A 220 -0.44 -3.57 32.66
N PRO A 221 -0.77 -3.92 33.92
CA PRO A 221 -1.21 -5.26 34.25
C PRO A 221 -2.55 -5.57 33.56
N LEU A 222 -2.78 -6.83 33.22
CA LEU A 222 -4.09 -7.27 32.77
C LEU A 222 -5.13 -7.13 33.88
N PRO A 223 -6.37 -6.74 33.56
CA PRO A 223 -7.46 -6.85 34.51
C PRO A 223 -7.67 -8.31 34.90
N SER A 224 -7.96 -8.57 36.18
CA SER A 224 -8.28 -9.90 36.67
C SER A 224 -9.51 -10.46 35.95
N SER A 225 -9.39 -11.64 35.35
CA SER A 225 -10.44 -12.25 34.55
C SER A 225 -10.30 -13.78 34.55
N ASP A 226 -11.43 -14.47 34.67
CA ASP A 226 -11.51 -15.93 34.62
C ASP A 226 -11.63 -16.49 33.19
N VAL A 227 -11.72 -15.62 32.19
CA VAL A 227 -11.84 -16.02 30.78
C VAL A 227 -10.52 -15.88 30.02
N PRO A 228 -10.25 -16.75 29.02
CA PRO A 228 -9.05 -16.68 28.18
C PRO A 228 -8.88 -15.33 27.47
N LEU A 229 -7.63 -14.99 27.12
CA LEU A 229 -7.28 -13.72 26.48
C LEU A 229 -8.01 -13.50 25.15
N GLY A 230 -8.15 -14.54 24.32
CA GLY A 230 -8.89 -14.45 23.06
C GLY A 230 -10.36 -14.07 23.26
N GLN A 231 -10.98 -14.58 24.32
CA GLN A 231 -12.35 -14.21 24.68
C GLN A 231 -12.46 -12.78 25.23
N GLN A 232 -11.43 -12.31 25.95
CA GLN A 232 -11.36 -10.91 26.38
C GLN A 232 -11.18 -9.96 25.18
N LEU A 233 -10.39 -10.34 24.17
CA LEU A 233 -10.24 -9.55 22.94
C LEU A 233 -11.57 -9.38 22.21
N LEU A 234 -12.36 -10.46 22.12
CA LEU A 234 -13.70 -10.39 21.54
C LEU A 234 -14.61 -9.43 22.29
N ARG A 235 -14.59 -9.45 23.63
CA ARG A 235 -15.35 -8.49 24.45
C ARG A 235 -14.89 -7.06 24.21
N ALA A 236 -13.59 -6.81 24.20
CA ALA A 236 -13.04 -5.49 23.90
C ALA A 236 -13.52 -4.97 22.54
N VAL A 237 -13.56 -5.82 21.50
CA VAL A 237 -14.11 -5.47 20.18
C VAL A 237 -15.60 -5.12 20.25
N VAL A 238 -16.42 -5.92 20.94
CA VAL A 238 -17.87 -5.70 21.05
C VAL A 238 -18.17 -4.41 21.83
N GLU A 239 -17.39 -4.13 22.87
CA GLU A 239 -17.56 -2.98 23.76
C GLU A 239 -16.87 -1.71 23.25
N ASP A 240 -16.17 -1.79 22.11
CA ASP A 240 -15.35 -0.72 21.53
C ASP A 240 -14.29 -0.16 22.52
N ASP A 241 -13.75 -1.04 23.39
CA ASP A 241 -12.70 -0.70 24.35
C ASP A 241 -11.31 -0.82 23.73
N LEU A 242 -10.86 0.28 23.12
CA LEU A 242 -9.56 0.37 22.46
C LEU A 242 -8.40 0.17 23.44
N ARG A 243 -8.51 0.68 24.67
CA ARG A 243 -7.42 0.58 25.65
C ARG A 243 -7.25 -0.87 26.09
N LEU A 244 -8.36 -1.55 26.39
CA LEU A 244 -8.33 -2.97 26.73
C LEU A 244 -7.79 -3.80 25.57
N LEU A 245 -8.24 -3.55 24.34
CA LEU A 245 -7.72 -4.24 23.15
C LEU A 245 -6.20 -4.12 23.04
N VAL A 246 -5.65 -2.89 23.11
CA VAL A 246 -4.19 -2.67 23.01
C VAL A 246 -3.44 -3.32 24.19
N THR A 247 -4.02 -3.30 25.39
CA THR A 247 -3.43 -3.97 26.56
C THR A 247 -3.37 -5.47 26.34
N LEU A 248 -4.46 -6.09 25.89
CA LEU A 248 -4.52 -7.53 25.60
C LEU A 248 -3.55 -7.91 24.48
N LEU A 249 -3.45 -7.13 23.40
CA LEU A 249 -2.48 -7.36 22.32
C LEU A 249 -1.03 -7.26 22.80
N ALA A 250 -0.74 -6.34 23.72
CA ALA A 250 0.59 -6.20 24.28
C ALA A 250 0.99 -7.38 25.18
N HIS A 251 0.04 -8.07 25.81
CA HIS A 251 0.29 -9.28 26.63
C HIS A 251 0.24 -10.58 25.82
N GLY A 252 -0.70 -10.68 24.87
CA GLY A 252 -1.03 -11.92 24.19
C GLY A 252 0.08 -12.47 23.31
N SER A 253 0.18 -13.80 23.29
CA SER A 253 0.90 -14.56 22.29
C SER A 253 0.15 -14.56 20.95
N LYS A 254 0.84 -14.96 19.88
CA LYS A 254 0.23 -15.09 18.56
C LYS A 254 -0.94 -16.09 18.59
N GLU A 255 -0.82 -17.17 19.35
CA GLU A 255 -1.82 -18.21 19.46
C GLU A 255 -3.07 -17.69 20.18
N GLU A 256 -2.91 -16.95 21.28
CA GLU A 256 -4.04 -16.39 22.03
C GLU A 256 -4.79 -15.30 21.26
N VAL A 257 -4.08 -14.42 20.53
CA VAL A 257 -4.71 -13.37 19.70
C VAL A 257 -5.54 -13.96 18.57
N ASN A 258 -5.16 -15.16 18.08
CA ASN A 258 -5.84 -15.87 17.00
C ASN A 258 -6.78 -16.97 17.50
N GLU A 259 -7.07 -17.01 18.81
CA GLU A 259 -8.04 -17.95 19.38
C GLU A 259 -9.43 -17.72 18.80
N THR A 260 -10.13 -18.82 18.49
CA THR A 260 -11.46 -18.79 17.86
C THR A 260 -12.56 -18.88 18.90
N TYR A 261 -13.70 -18.24 18.63
CA TYR A 261 -14.85 -18.26 19.51
C TYR A 261 -15.73 -19.51 19.31
N GLY A 262 -15.89 -20.30 20.37
CA GLY A 262 -16.81 -21.43 20.41
C GLY A 262 -16.44 -22.59 19.49
N ASP A 263 -17.18 -23.70 19.61
CA ASP A 263 -16.80 -24.99 19.02
C ASP A 263 -17.18 -25.17 17.53
N GLY A 264 -17.30 -24.10 16.71
CA GLY A 264 -17.72 -24.34 15.33
C GLY A 264 -17.71 -23.24 14.27
N ASP A 265 -17.54 -21.96 14.59
CA ASP A 265 -17.57 -20.91 13.56
C ASP A 265 -16.19 -20.45 13.06
N GLY A 266 -15.12 -20.79 13.80
CA GLY A 266 -13.74 -20.44 13.45
C GLY A 266 -13.43 -18.94 13.43
N ARG A 267 -14.32 -18.08 13.96
CA ARG A 267 -14.15 -16.63 13.95
C ARG A 267 -13.29 -16.17 15.11
N THR A 268 -12.41 -15.23 14.80
CA THR A 268 -11.50 -14.57 15.75
C THR A 268 -11.95 -13.14 16.02
N ALA A 269 -11.28 -12.44 16.94
CA ALA A 269 -11.50 -11.01 17.16
C ALA A 269 -11.38 -10.16 15.88
N LEU A 270 -10.47 -10.54 14.97
CA LEU A 270 -10.30 -9.87 13.67
C LEU A 270 -11.54 -9.99 12.79
N HIS A 271 -12.14 -11.18 12.73
CA HIS A 271 -13.36 -11.42 11.94
C HIS A 271 -14.53 -10.60 12.46
N LEU A 272 -14.67 -10.51 13.79
CA LEU A 272 -15.72 -9.72 14.42
C LEU A 272 -15.53 -8.23 14.18
N SER A 273 -14.31 -7.71 14.40
CA SER A 273 -13.97 -6.30 14.15
C SER A 273 -14.24 -5.89 12.70
N SER A 274 -13.89 -6.78 11.76
CA SER A 274 -14.16 -6.57 10.33
C SER A 274 -15.66 -6.54 10.03
N ALA A 275 -16.44 -7.45 10.62
CA ALA A 275 -17.89 -7.49 10.45
C ALA A 275 -18.60 -6.25 11.04
N MET A 276 -18.02 -5.65 12.09
CA MET A 276 -18.49 -4.40 12.68
C MET A 276 -18.01 -3.14 11.93
N ALA A 277 -17.23 -3.30 10.86
CA ALA A 277 -16.59 -2.21 10.13
C ALA A 277 -15.72 -1.29 11.01
N ASN A 278 -15.14 -1.82 12.09
CA ASN A 278 -14.22 -1.07 12.95
C ASN A 278 -12.81 -1.11 12.35
N VAL A 279 -12.45 -0.10 11.56
CA VAL A 279 -11.15 -0.05 10.87
C VAL A 279 -9.97 -0.04 11.84
N VAL A 280 -10.08 0.64 12.98
CA VAL A 280 -8.99 0.79 13.95
C VAL A 280 -8.64 -0.56 14.57
N PHE A 281 -9.66 -1.26 15.07
CA PHE A 281 -9.47 -2.55 15.72
C PHE A 281 -9.01 -3.60 14.71
N THR A 282 -9.57 -3.55 13.50
CA THR A 282 -9.20 -4.46 12.41
C THR A 282 -7.73 -4.30 12.06
N GLN A 283 -7.23 -3.07 11.92
CA GLN A 283 -5.83 -2.83 11.63
C GLN A 283 -4.88 -3.22 12.77
N LEU A 284 -5.29 -3.02 14.02
CA LEU A 284 -4.49 -3.45 15.18
C LEU A 284 -4.38 -4.97 15.31
N LEU A 285 -5.37 -5.71 14.80
CA LEU A 285 -5.41 -7.17 14.81
C LEU A 285 -4.67 -7.83 13.62
N ILE A 286 -4.14 -7.04 12.66
CA ILE A 286 -3.38 -7.50 11.47
C ILE A 286 -1.84 -7.40 11.68
#